data_AF-A0A3D0DC65-F1
#
_entry.id   AF-A0A3D0DC65-F1
#
_cell.length_a   1.000
_cell.length_b   1.000
_cell.length_c   1.000
_cell.angle_alpha   90.00
_cell.angle_beta   90.00
_cell.angle_gamma   90.00
#
_symmetry.space_group_name_H-M   'P 1'
#
loop_
_entity.id
_entity.type
_entity.pdbx_description
1 polymer ?
#
loop_
_entity_poly.entity_id
_entity_poly.type
_entity_poly.pdbx_seq_one_letter_code
_entity_poly.pdbx_strand_id
1 'polypeptide(L)' 'GPRATYILTSTGAWGKPLEEATYRFIVPKAFKDVQIWPEADSTLVKGKSQEYLAHRIDFMPGQDMTIHWKSK' A
#
# COMPACT_ATOMS: atom_id res chain seq x y z
N GLY A 1 -3.11 -7.74 -14.64
CA GLY A 1 -1.64 -7.74 -14.43
C GLY A 1 -1.30 -8.28 -13.06
N PRO A 2 0.00 -8.51 -12.76
CA PRO A 2 0.47 -8.88 -11.43
C PRO A 2 -0.09 -7.96 -10.33
N ARG A 3 -0.51 -8.56 -9.22
CA ARG A 3 -1.05 -7.83 -8.07
C ARG A 3 -0.80 -8.57 -6.76
N ALA A 4 -0.80 -7.82 -5.65
CA ALA A 4 -0.90 -8.35 -4.29
C ALA A 4 -1.99 -7.58 -3.53
N THR A 5 -2.63 -8.25 -2.58
CA THR A 5 -3.76 -7.71 -1.82
C THR A 5 -3.61 -8.08 -0.35
N TYR A 6 -3.93 -7.14 0.54
CA TYR A 6 -3.95 -7.33 1.98
C TYR A 6 -5.29 -6.85 2.54
N ILE A 7 -5.97 -7.72 3.28
CA ILE A 7 -7.33 -7.48 3.76
C ILE A 7 -7.28 -6.41 4.86
N LEU A 8 -7.91 -5.26 4.59
CA LEU A 8 -8.06 -4.16 5.56
C LEU A 8 -9.52 -3.97 5.98
N THR A 9 -10.45 -4.35 5.11
CA THR A 9 -11.90 -4.18 5.35
C THR A 9 -12.41 -4.91 6.59
N SER A 10 -11.70 -5.95 7.04
CA SER A 10 -12.02 -6.67 8.29
C SER A 10 -11.97 -5.78 9.53
N THR A 11 -11.19 -4.69 9.50
CA THR A 11 -11.13 -3.71 10.59
C THR A 11 -12.44 -2.96 10.80
N GLY A 12 -13.32 -2.92 9.79
CA GLY A 12 -14.66 -2.34 9.91
C GLY A 12 -15.51 -3.00 11.01
N ALA A 13 -15.25 -4.27 11.34
CA ALA A 13 -15.92 -4.97 12.44
C ALA A 13 -15.62 -4.34 13.82
N TRP A 14 -14.57 -3.54 13.95
CA TRP A 14 -14.24 -2.83 15.19
C TRP A 14 -15.13 -1.62 15.44
N GLY A 15 -15.88 -1.16 14.43
CA GLY A 15 -16.80 -0.04 14.55
C GLY A 15 -16.13 1.32 14.79
N LYS A 16 -14.80 1.41 14.65
CA LYS A 16 -14.03 2.66 14.76
C LYS A 16 -12.87 2.71 13.77
N PRO A 17 -12.43 3.91 13.33
CA PRO A 17 -11.27 4.04 12.47
C PRO A 17 -9.99 3.52 13.11
N LEU A 18 -9.00 3.19 12.29
CA LEU A 18 -7.63 3.01 12.72
C LEU A 18 -7.09 4.39 13.11
N GLU A 19 -6.75 4.57 14.39
CA GLU A 19 -6.19 5.83 14.91
C GLU A 19 -4.92 6.21 14.14
N GLU A 20 -4.05 5.24 13.90
CA GLU A 20 -2.86 5.40 13.07
C GLU A 20 -2.51 4.09 12.34
N ALA A 21 -2.11 4.19 11.08
CA ALA A 21 -1.62 3.07 10.28
C ALA A 21 -0.47 3.52 9.37
N THR A 22 0.63 2.76 9.40
CA THR A 22 1.77 2.95 8.48
C THR A 22 1.93 1.73 7.60
N TYR A 23 1.90 1.94 6.29
CA TYR A 23 2.11 0.92 5.27
C TYR A 23 3.42 1.18 4.52
N ARG A 24 4.18 0.10 4.29
CA ARG A 24 5.43 0.14 3.52
C ARG A 24 5.43 -0.96 2.47
N PHE A 25 5.38 -0.57 1.21
CA PHE A 25 5.51 -1.50 0.09
C PHE A 25 6.94 -1.46 -0.43
N ILE A 26 7.61 -2.61 -0.44
CA ILE A 26 8.97 -2.74 -0.98
C ILE A 26 8.89 -3.63 -2.20
N VAL A 27 9.15 -3.07 -3.38
CA VAL A 27 9.10 -3.80 -4.64
C VAL A 27 10.43 -3.71 -5.39
N PRO A 28 10.77 -4.68 -6.25
CA PRO A 28 11.89 -4.55 -7.16
C PRO A 28 11.74 -3.32 -8.07
N LYS A 29 12.84 -2.58 -8.28
CA LYS A 29 12.90 -1.43 -9.21
C LYS A 29 12.62 -1.81 -10.67
N ALA A 30 12.67 -3.11 -10.98
CA ALA A 30 12.32 -3.64 -12.29
C ALA A 30 10.81 -3.54 -12.60
N PHE A 31 9.95 -3.42 -11.58
CA PHE A 31 8.51 -3.26 -11.75
C PHE A 31 8.20 -1.87 -12.33
N LYS A 32 7.23 -1.83 -13.25
CA LYS A 32 6.78 -0.61 -13.95
C LYS A 32 5.31 -0.36 -13.66
N ASP A 33 4.89 0.89 -13.83
CA ASP A 33 3.50 1.34 -13.62
C ASP A 33 2.92 0.84 -12.29
N VAL A 34 3.69 1.00 -11.22
CA VAL A 34 3.27 0.55 -9.88
C VAL A 34 2.14 1.47 -9.39
N GLN A 35 0.99 0.87 -9.12
CA GLN A 35 -0.18 1.55 -8.57
C GLN A 35 -0.48 0.94 -7.21
N ILE A 36 -0.64 1.78 -6.19
CA ILE A 36 -0.84 1.36 -4.81
C ILE A 36 -2.04 2.08 -4.22
N TRP A 37 -2.79 1.32 -3.42
CA TRP A 37 -3.77 1.88 -2.51
C TRP A 37 -3.55 1.25 -1.13
N PRO A 38 -3.49 2.03 -0.03
CA PRO A 38 -3.53 3.50 -0.01
C PRO A 38 -2.37 4.15 -0.77
N GLU A 39 -2.61 5.33 -1.34
CA GLU A 39 -1.59 6.07 -2.09
C GLU A 39 -0.37 6.36 -1.20
N ALA A 40 0.85 6.27 -1.75
CA ALA A 40 2.01 6.62 -0.95
C ALA A 40 2.16 8.13 -0.81
N ASP A 41 2.51 8.56 0.40
CA ASP A 41 2.89 9.93 0.68
C ASP A 41 4.34 10.19 0.27
N SER A 42 5.17 9.14 0.27
CA SER A 42 6.56 9.23 -0.18
C SER A 42 7.07 7.96 -0.85
N THR A 43 8.05 8.14 -1.72
CA THR A 43 8.71 7.06 -2.44
C THR A 43 10.22 7.19 -2.28
N LEU A 44 10.92 6.09 -2.01
CA LEU A 44 12.36 6.05 -1.84
C LEU A 44 12.98 4.92 -2.66
N VAL A 45 14.08 5.19 -3.35
CA VAL A 45 14.83 4.16 -4.08
C VAL A 45 16.02 3.71 -3.23
N LYS A 46 16.12 2.40 -2.96
CA LYS A 46 17.21 1.79 -2.20
C LYS A 46 17.83 0.65 -3.00
N GLY A 47 18.96 0.91 -3.66
CA GLY A 47 19.65 -0.08 -4.47
C GLY A 47 18.76 -0.65 -5.58
N LYS A 48 18.36 -1.92 -5.45
CA LYS A 48 17.50 -2.64 -6.41
C LYS A 48 16.01 -2.60 -6.08
N SER A 49 15.60 -1.98 -4.97
CA SER A 49 14.21 -1.84 -4.59
C SER A 49 13.73 -0.39 -4.65
N GLN A 50 12.42 -0.24 -4.77
CA GLN A 50 11.68 0.99 -4.60
C GLN A 50 10.68 0.77 -3.45
N GLU A 51 10.69 1.70 -2.51
CA GLU A 51 9.85 1.68 -1.33
C GLU A 51 8.80 2.77 -1.45
N TYR A 52 7.56 2.42 -1.13
CA TYR A 52 6.43 3.34 -1.08
C TYR A 52 5.89 3.34 0.34
N LEU A 53 5.77 4.53 0.94
CA LEU A 53 5.33 4.72 2.31
C LEU A 53 4.00 5.46 2.32
N ALA A 54 3.01 4.91 3.01
CA ALA A 54 1.72 5.54 3.24
C ALA A 54 1.42 5.57 4.75
N HIS A 55 1.13 6.74 5.27
CA HIS A 55 0.77 7.03 6.64
C HIS A 55 -0.66 7.54 6.67
N ARG A 56 -1.47 6.97 7.55
CA ARG A 56 -2.89 7.26 7.66
C ARG A 56 -3.25 7.46 9.12
N ILE A 57 -4.03 8.50 9.39
CA ILE A 57 -4.57 8.85 10.70
C ILE A 57 -6.09 8.86 10.57
N ASP A 58 -6.81 8.40 11.60
CA ASP A 58 -8.27 8.31 11.63
C ASP A 58 -8.86 7.60 10.39
N PHE A 59 -8.26 6.48 10.03
CA PHE A 59 -8.48 5.81 8.75
C PHE A 59 -9.44 4.63 8.86
N MET A 60 -10.59 4.74 8.19
CA MET A 60 -11.52 3.63 8.00
C MET A 60 -11.39 3.09 6.57
N PRO A 61 -10.71 1.95 6.35
CA PRO A 61 -10.53 1.39 5.01
C PRO A 61 -11.86 0.89 4.43
N GLY A 62 -12.35 1.56 3.39
CA GLY A 62 -13.51 1.12 2.60
C GLY A 62 -13.19 0.07 1.54
N GLN A 63 -11.91 -0.23 1.33
CA GLN A 63 -11.44 -1.28 0.43
C GLN A 63 -10.16 -1.93 0.99
N ASP A 64 -9.76 -3.06 0.40
CA ASP A 64 -8.53 -3.74 0.78
C ASP A 64 -7.32 -3.05 0.17
N MET A 65 -6.19 -3.20 0.86
CA MET A 65 -4.91 -2.69 0.37
C MET A 65 -4.51 -3.44 -0.90
N THR A 66 -4.19 -2.72 -1.96
CA THR A 66 -3.82 -3.32 -3.25
C THR A 66 -2.55 -2.70 -3.80
N ILE A 67 -1.72 -3.54 -4.41
CA ILE A 67 -0.60 -3.10 -5.23
C ILE A 67 -0.67 -3.83 -6.57
N HIS A 68 -0.57 -3.06 -7.65
CA HIS A 68 -0.55 -3.52 -9.02
C HIS A 68 0.77 -3.08 -9.67
N TRP A 69 1.31 -3.92 -10.53
CA TRP A 69 2.51 -3.56 -11.30
C TRP A 69 2.52 -4.29 -12.64
N LYS A 70 3.34 -3.77 -13.55
CA LYS A 70 3.76 -4.49 -14.76
C LYS A 70 5.16 -5.06 -14.53
N SER A 71 5.33 -6.33 -14.89
CA SER A 71 6.67 -6.90 -15.10
C SER A 71 7.25 -6.35 -16.39
N LYS A 72 8.57 -6.24 -16.45
CA LYS A 72 9.30 -5.87 -17.65
C LYS A 72 9.09 -6.90 -18.76
#